data_AF-A0A382TPQ2-F1
#
_entry.id   AF-A0A382TPQ2-F1
#
_cell.length_a   1.000
_cell.length_b   1.000
_cell.length_c   1.000
_cell.angle_alpha   90.00
_cell.angle_beta   90.00
_cell.angle_gamma   90.00
#
_symmetry.space_group_name_H-M   'P 1'
#
loop_
_entity.id
_entity.type
_entity.pdbx_description
1 polymer ?
#
loop_
_entity_poly.entity_id
_entity_poly.type
_entity_poly.pdbx_seq_one_letter_code
_entity_poly.pdbx_strand_id
1 'polypeptide(L)'
;MEHLPGVMATPNEPSLQPNPANHPTMYPTVNEEIETSIRKDGISYVFESRSVSAVLNFVYTPIDGTFADVELEINNNEPILPAEDGGISVEMGGSIWPADSEEVERHFVSCDLVGDTVEARWQWKLGEEQANFLYRLRITGKTLVVEIEGGNGKGTGLKLGQVSGAVHPQLITVPYLNLGENYPHILCSSGYFLSSFIDWHHSGSTALQAPTTEEAQRLLQLNGGCSYASQADGKRNGFQERWMLTASTQFDEVLPTLSIPRTGQTDTLAEYTWYNIPHIKASEESYV
;
A
#
# COMPACT_ATOMS: atom_id res chain seq x y z
N MET A 1 0.77 -9.31 -70.58
CA MET A 1 1.01 -10.17 -69.41
C MET A 1 2.09 -9.46 -68.61
N GLU A 2 1.68 -8.42 -67.89
CA GLU A 2 2.55 -7.53 -67.13
C GLU A 2 2.81 -8.16 -65.76
N HIS A 3 4.09 -8.36 -65.42
CA HIS A 3 4.52 -8.86 -64.14
C HIS A 3 4.46 -7.75 -63.09
N LEU A 4 3.63 -7.93 -62.07
CA LEU A 4 3.56 -7.09 -60.88
C LEU A 4 4.84 -7.24 -60.04
N PRO A 5 5.41 -6.14 -59.51
CA PRO A 5 6.60 -6.17 -58.66
C PRO A 5 6.28 -6.66 -57.24
N GLY A 6 7.27 -7.33 -56.64
CA GLY A 6 7.18 -8.05 -55.37
C GLY A 6 6.89 -7.17 -54.14
N VAL A 7 6.23 -7.81 -53.18
CA VAL A 7 5.83 -7.29 -51.87
C VAL A 7 7.06 -6.75 -51.10
N MET A 8 6.99 -5.48 -50.72
CA MET A 8 7.94 -4.82 -49.82
C MET A 8 7.93 -5.51 -48.44
N ALA A 9 9.12 -5.72 -47.89
CA ALA A 9 9.30 -6.22 -46.52
C ALA A 9 8.62 -5.29 -45.51
N THR A 10 7.77 -5.88 -44.67
CA THR A 10 7.18 -5.24 -43.49
C THR A 10 8.28 -4.80 -42.52
N PRO A 11 8.26 -3.57 -41.98
CA PRO A 11 9.20 -3.17 -40.93
C PRO A 11 9.02 -4.09 -39.71
N ASN A 12 10.14 -4.52 -39.12
CA ASN A 12 10.17 -5.33 -37.90
C ASN A 12 9.30 -4.68 -36.82
N GLU A 13 8.25 -5.37 -36.37
CA GLU A 13 7.54 -5.03 -35.14
C GLU A 13 8.55 -5.10 -33.98
N PRO A 14 8.70 -4.03 -33.17
CA PRO A 14 9.53 -4.11 -31.98
C PRO A 14 8.95 -5.15 -31.03
N SER A 15 9.78 -6.14 -30.70
CA SER A 15 9.46 -7.20 -29.75
C SER A 15 9.02 -6.59 -28.42
N LEU A 16 7.74 -6.74 -28.06
CA LEU A 16 7.16 -6.43 -26.75
C LEU A 16 7.61 -7.48 -25.72
N GLN A 17 8.92 -7.61 -25.50
CA GLN A 17 9.39 -8.26 -24.29
C GLN A 17 9.38 -7.23 -23.17
N PRO A 18 8.59 -7.43 -22.09
CA PRO A 18 8.55 -6.50 -20.98
C PRO A 18 9.94 -6.41 -20.33
N ASN A 19 10.48 -5.19 -20.33
CA ASN A 19 11.68 -4.86 -19.59
C ASN A 19 11.34 -4.93 -18.08
N PRO A 20 12.03 -5.77 -17.27
CA PRO A 20 11.68 -5.97 -15.86
C PRO A 20 11.83 -4.70 -14.99
N ALA A 21 12.47 -3.65 -15.49
CA ALA A 21 12.61 -2.36 -14.81
C ALA A 21 11.37 -1.44 -14.91
N ASN A 22 10.25 -1.90 -15.47
CA ASN A 22 9.14 -1.04 -15.88
C ASN A 22 7.76 -1.55 -15.42
N HIS A 23 7.69 -2.27 -14.30
CA HIS A 23 6.40 -2.56 -13.68
C HIS A 23 5.88 -1.30 -12.99
N PRO A 24 4.70 -0.78 -13.38
CA PRO A 24 4.11 0.36 -12.73
C PRO A 24 3.86 0.04 -11.25
N THR A 25 3.98 1.06 -10.40
CA THR A 25 3.89 0.97 -8.94
C THR A 25 3.35 2.28 -8.41
N MET A 26 2.75 2.22 -7.22
CA MET A 26 2.25 3.38 -6.51
C MET A 26 3.29 4.08 -5.62
N TYR A 27 4.56 3.68 -5.65
CA TYR A 27 5.62 4.31 -4.84
C TYR A 27 5.54 5.84 -4.93
N PRO A 28 5.35 6.54 -3.81
CA PRO A 28 5.34 7.99 -3.81
C PRO A 28 6.68 8.55 -4.29
N THR A 29 6.64 9.72 -4.90
CA THR A 29 7.86 10.44 -5.25
C THR A 29 8.37 11.14 -4.00
N VAL A 30 9.67 11.01 -3.73
CA VAL A 30 10.35 11.68 -2.62
C VAL A 30 11.24 12.78 -3.19
N ASN A 31 11.26 13.94 -2.53
CA ASN A 31 11.96 15.15 -2.99
C ASN A 31 13.30 15.40 -2.27
N GLU A 32 13.78 14.45 -1.47
CA GLU A 32 15.01 14.54 -0.68
C GLU A 32 15.79 13.22 -0.66
N GLU A 33 17.07 13.29 -0.28
CA GLU A 33 17.88 12.10 -0.04
C GLU A 33 17.41 11.37 1.21
N ILE A 34 17.34 10.03 1.12
CA ILE A 34 16.88 9.16 2.20
C ILE A 34 17.87 8.02 2.38
N GLU A 35 18.21 7.77 3.64
CA GLU A 35 18.88 6.56 4.06
C GLU A 35 17.87 5.63 4.73
N THR A 36 17.82 4.37 4.29
CA THR A 36 16.96 3.35 4.90
C THR A 36 17.79 2.25 5.54
N SER A 37 17.30 1.68 6.63
CA SER A 37 17.94 0.54 7.29
C SER A 37 16.93 -0.35 7.99
N ILE A 38 17.31 -1.62 8.20
CA ILE A 38 16.52 -2.59 8.95
C ILE A 38 17.41 -3.14 10.07
N ARG A 39 16.89 -3.14 11.30
CA ARG A 39 17.55 -3.76 12.44
C ARG A 39 16.57 -4.66 13.18
N LYS A 40 17.09 -5.74 13.75
CA LYS A 40 16.35 -6.58 14.69
C LYS A 40 16.57 -6.08 16.11
N ASP A 41 15.49 -5.91 16.88
CA ASP A 41 15.52 -5.54 18.29
C ASP A 41 14.63 -6.51 19.09
N GLY A 42 15.26 -7.45 19.80
CA GLY A 42 14.55 -8.56 20.43
C GLY A 42 13.78 -9.41 19.41
N ILE A 43 12.45 -9.42 19.56
CA ILE A 43 11.52 -10.09 18.62
C ILE A 43 11.00 -9.15 17.53
N SER A 44 11.27 -7.86 17.64
CA SER A 44 10.80 -6.82 16.73
C SER A 44 11.82 -6.55 15.62
N TYR A 45 11.33 -6.00 14.52
CA TYR A 45 12.14 -5.48 13.42
C TYR A 45 11.81 -4.01 13.23
N VAL A 46 12.84 -3.16 13.28
CA VAL A 46 12.71 -1.72 13.07
C VAL A 46 13.20 -1.37 11.68
N PHE A 47 12.30 -0.79 10.90
CA PHE A 47 12.53 -0.26 9.56
C PHE A 47 12.68 1.25 9.68
N GLU A 48 13.91 1.72 9.64
CA GLU A 48 14.22 3.14 9.76
C GLU A 48 14.32 3.77 8.37
N SER A 49 13.66 4.91 8.20
CA SER A 49 13.85 5.83 7.08
C SER A 49 14.27 7.18 7.65
N ARG A 50 15.48 7.61 7.31
CA ARG A 50 16.08 8.86 7.78
C ARG A 50 16.26 9.83 6.63
N SER A 51 15.73 11.03 6.81
CA SER A 51 15.92 12.15 5.90
C SER A 51 16.19 13.44 6.69
N VAL A 52 16.37 14.56 5.98
CA VAL A 52 16.57 15.86 6.63
C VAL A 52 15.27 16.32 7.31
N SER A 53 14.12 15.99 6.73
CA SER A 53 12.81 16.43 7.23
C SER A 53 12.24 15.56 8.36
N ALA A 54 12.58 14.27 8.43
CA ALA A 54 12.06 13.37 9.45
C ALA A 54 12.90 12.11 9.65
N VAL A 55 12.75 11.50 10.82
CA VAL A 55 13.14 10.10 11.09
C VAL A 55 11.87 9.30 11.33
N LEU A 56 11.68 8.26 10.52
CA LEU A 56 10.54 7.35 10.62
C LEU A 56 11.05 5.99 11.07
N ASN A 57 10.45 5.42 12.12
CA ASN A 57 10.65 4.03 12.49
C ASN A 57 9.31 3.31 12.34
N PHE A 58 9.23 2.37 11.41
CA PHE A 58 8.16 1.38 11.43
C PHE A 58 8.65 0.19 12.24
N VAL A 59 7.91 -0.20 13.27
CA VAL A 59 8.28 -1.31 14.15
C VAL A 59 7.32 -2.45 13.90
N TYR A 60 7.83 -3.56 13.40
CA TYR A 60 7.05 -4.79 13.22
C TYR A 60 7.38 -5.78 14.33
N THR A 61 6.38 -6.16 15.12
CA THR A 61 6.50 -7.19 16.16
C THR A 61 5.52 -8.32 15.86
N PRO A 62 5.97 -9.50 15.39
CA PRO A 62 5.08 -10.57 14.95
C PRO A 62 4.42 -11.26 16.15
N ILE A 63 3.24 -10.78 16.59
CA ILE A 63 2.52 -11.29 17.76
C ILE A 63 1.19 -11.90 17.31
N ASP A 64 0.35 -11.10 16.67
CA ASP A 64 -1.04 -11.45 16.39
C ASP A 64 -1.25 -11.93 14.95
N GLY A 65 -0.32 -11.61 14.05
CA GLY A 65 -0.45 -11.91 12.62
C GLY A 65 -1.45 -10.99 11.89
N THR A 66 -1.88 -9.92 12.57
CA THR A 66 -2.71 -8.84 12.03
C THR A 66 -1.83 -7.64 11.68
N PHE A 67 -2.42 -6.52 11.26
CA PHE A 67 -1.67 -5.29 11.01
C PHE A 67 -1.43 -4.44 12.26
N ALA A 68 -2.03 -4.81 13.40
CA ALA A 68 -1.70 -4.22 14.69
C ALA A 68 -0.27 -4.56 15.14
N ASP A 69 0.36 -5.57 14.55
CA ASP A 69 1.78 -5.90 14.73
C ASP A 69 2.73 -4.80 14.21
N VAL A 70 2.22 -3.80 13.47
CA VAL A 70 3.00 -2.68 12.93
C VAL A 70 2.69 -1.40 13.71
N GLU A 71 3.72 -0.79 14.28
CA GLU A 71 3.68 0.55 14.87
C GLU A 71 4.47 1.53 13.99
N LEU A 72 4.12 2.81 14.08
CA LEU A 72 4.84 3.90 13.43
C LEU A 72 5.24 4.96 14.46
N GLU A 73 6.54 5.21 14.54
CA GLU A 73 7.14 6.27 15.33
C GLU A 73 7.73 7.33 14.39
N ILE A 74 7.46 8.60 14.67
CA ILE A 74 7.94 9.73 13.86
C ILE A 74 8.71 10.68 14.77
N ASN A 75 9.98 10.97 14.44
CA ASN A 75 10.88 11.84 15.19
C ASN A 75 11.03 11.47 16.68
N ASN A 76 10.98 10.18 16.99
CA ASN A 76 11.01 9.63 18.35
C ASN A 76 9.86 10.09 19.28
N ASN A 77 8.70 10.46 18.71
CA ASN A 77 7.48 10.73 19.48
C ASN A 77 6.79 9.42 19.90
N GLU A 78 5.71 9.50 20.68
CA GLU A 78 4.92 8.31 21.00
C GLU A 78 4.44 7.59 19.72
N PRO A 79 4.55 6.25 19.66
CA PRO A 79 4.17 5.48 18.49
C PRO A 79 2.65 5.51 18.29
N ILE A 80 2.24 5.41 17.02
CA ILE A 80 0.85 5.21 16.61
C ILE A 80 0.65 3.81 16.02
N LEU A 81 -0.57 3.30 16.08
CA LEU A 81 -0.97 2.10 15.33
C LEU A 81 -1.63 2.58 14.03
N PRO A 82 -1.02 2.40 12.86
CA PRO A 82 -1.54 2.88 11.58
C PRO A 82 -2.67 2.02 11.01
N ALA A 83 -2.86 0.80 11.55
CA ALA A 83 -3.72 -0.23 10.97
C ALA A 83 -4.30 -1.17 12.03
N GLU A 84 -4.71 -0.62 13.18
CA GLU A 84 -5.44 -1.35 14.22
C GLU A 84 -6.71 -1.98 13.62
N ASP A 85 -7.07 -3.19 14.07
CA ASP A 85 -8.14 -4.03 13.50
C ASP A 85 -7.99 -4.36 11.99
N GLY A 86 -6.81 -4.08 11.41
CA GLY A 86 -6.44 -4.41 10.05
C GLY A 86 -5.89 -5.82 9.90
N GLY A 87 -5.99 -6.39 8.70
CA GLY A 87 -5.41 -7.68 8.35
C GLY A 87 -6.26 -8.46 7.36
N ILE A 88 -6.01 -9.77 7.28
CA ILE A 88 -6.61 -10.67 6.28
C ILE A 88 -7.92 -11.23 6.81
N SER A 89 -8.96 -11.26 5.98
CA SER A 89 -10.17 -12.05 6.24
C SER A 89 -10.09 -13.40 5.53
N VAL A 90 -10.57 -14.47 6.18
CA VAL A 90 -10.50 -15.84 5.65
C VAL A 90 -11.84 -16.54 5.69
N GLU A 91 -12.11 -17.39 4.71
CA GLU A 91 -13.22 -18.34 4.72
C GLU A 91 -12.73 -19.70 5.22
N MET A 92 -13.25 -20.14 6.37
CA MET A 92 -12.99 -21.47 6.96
C MET A 92 -14.23 -21.96 7.70
N GLY A 93 -14.51 -23.25 7.65
CA GLY A 93 -15.70 -23.82 8.30
C GLY A 93 -17.01 -23.30 7.73
N GLY A 94 -17.01 -22.83 6.47
CA GLY A 94 -18.18 -22.26 5.79
C GLY A 94 -18.59 -20.85 6.25
N SER A 95 -17.74 -20.15 7.00
CA SER A 95 -17.96 -18.76 7.43
C SER A 95 -16.75 -17.90 7.10
N ILE A 96 -16.98 -16.59 6.95
CA ILE A 96 -15.92 -15.59 6.76
C ILE A 96 -15.56 -15.01 8.12
N TRP A 97 -14.28 -15.06 8.45
CA TRP A 97 -13.72 -14.58 9.71
C TRP A 97 -12.86 -13.33 9.45
N PRO A 98 -13.04 -12.25 10.24
CA PRO A 98 -12.16 -11.08 10.19
C PRO A 98 -10.77 -11.41 10.73
N ALA A 99 -9.84 -10.46 10.56
CA ALA A 99 -8.42 -10.68 10.85
C ALA A 99 -8.11 -10.94 12.32
N ASP A 100 -8.93 -10.40 13.21
CA ASP A 100 -8.82 -10.37 14.66
C ASP A 100 -9.69 -11.43 15.36
N SER A 101 -10.53 -12.17 14.62
CA SER A 101 -11.42 -13.22 15.15
C SER A 101 -10.68 -14.19 16.08
N GLU A 102 -11.28 -14.50 17.22
CA GLU A 102 -10.75 -15.44 18.22
C GLU A 102 -10.96 -16.92 17.80
N GLU A 103 -11.87 -17.15 16.85
CA GLU A 103 -12.23 -18.46 16.34
C GLU A 103 -11.14 -19.07 15.45
N VAL A 104 -10.37 -18.22 14.76
CA VAL A 104 -9.27 -18.67 13.89
C VAL A 104 -7.94 -18.54 14.63
N GLU A 105 -7.31 -19.68 14.91
CA GLU A 105 -5.99 -19.73 15.55
C GLU A 105 -4.93 -19.23 14.57
N ARG A 106 -4.15 -18.22 14.97
CA ARG A 106 -3.04 -17.65 14.19
C ARG A 106 -1.71 -18.12 14.79
N HIS A 107 -1.10 -19.11 14.17
CA HIS A 107 0.19 -19.64 14.61
C HIS A 107 1.34 -18.92 13.91
N PHE A 108 2.18 -18.27 14.71
CA PHE A 108 3.46 -17.76 14.26
C PHE A 108 4.43 -18.92 13.94
N VAL A 109 4.96 -18.96 12.71
CA VAL A 109 5.84 -20.05 12.25
C VAL A 109 7.30 -19.64 12.30
N SER A 110 7.65 -18.52 11.67
CA SER A 110 9.01 -17.97 11.66
C SER A 110 9.02 -16.50 11.26
N CYS A 111 10.08 -15.77 11.62
CA CYS A 111 10.33 -14.41 11.14
C CYS A 111 11.83 -14.14 11.03
N ASP A 112 12.31 -13.94 9.80
CA ASP A 112 13.73 -13.86 9.49
C ASP A 112 14.03 -12.68 8.57
N LEU A 113 15.16 -12.00 8.80
CA LEU A 113 15.69 -11.00 7.87
C LEU A 113 16.46 -11.72 6.75
N VAL A 114 15.94 -11.64 5.53
CA VAL A 114 16.53 -12.23 4.32
C VAL A 114 16.91 -11.10 3.37
N GLY A 115 18.19 -10.75 3.34
CA GLY A 115 18.66 -9.59 2.57
C GLY A 115 18.16 -8.28 3.19
N ASP A 116 17.39 -7.52 2.42
CA ASP A 116 16.75 -6.25 2.79
C ASP A 116 15.25 -6.40 3.10
N THR A 117 14.79 -7.64 3.31
CA THR A 117 13.38 -7.96 3.49
C THR A 117 13.21 -8.85 4.72
N VAL A 118 12.25 -8.52 5.58
CA VAL A 118 11.82 -9.39 6.69
C VAL A 118 10.70 -10.29 6.19
N GLU A 119 10.90 -11.61 6.29
CA GLU A 119 9.90 -12.62 5.94
C GLU A 119 9.26 -13.19 7.19
N ALA A 120 7.96 -12.95 7.39
CA ALA A 120 7.18 -13.53 8.49
C ALA A 120 6.17 -14.56 7.95
N ARG A 121 6.19 -15.77 8.51
CA ARG A 121 5.34 -16.89 8.08
C ARG A 121 4.30 -17.18 9.16
N TRP A 122 3.06 -17.26 8.71
CA TRP A 122 1.90 -17.49 9.57
C TRP A 122 1.07 -18.67 9.06
N GLN A 123 0.56 -19.46 9.98
CA GLN A 123 -0.39 -20.53 9.71
C GLN A 123 -1.68 -20.27 10.47
N TRP A 124 -2.76 -20.03 9.74
CA TRP A 124 -4.09 -19.80 10.25
C TRP A 124 -4.85 -21.12 10.25
N LYS A 125 -5.56 -21.43 11.33
CA LYS A 125 -6.21 -22.72 11.53
C LYS A 125 -7.59 -22.60 12.17
N LEU A 126 -8.54 -23.39 11.66
CA LEU A 126 -9.85 -23.61 12.25
C LEU A 126 -10.22 -25.09 12.09
N GLY A 127 -10.19 -25.86 13.18
CA GLY A 127 -10.39 -27.31 13.12
C GLY A 127 -9.31 -28.00 12.27
N GLU A 128 -9.72 -28.71 11.21
CA GLU A 128 -8.80 -29.36 10.24
C GLU A 128 -8.39 -28.45 9.08
N GLU A 129 -9.05 -27.30 8.94
CA GLU A 129 -8.78 -26.35 7.89
C GLU A 129 -7.57 -25.46 8.24
N GLN A 130 -6.70 -25.24 7.25
CA GLN A 130 -5.54 -24.36 7.38
C GLN A 130 -5.35 -23.43 6.19
N ALA A 131 -4.73 -22.28 6.42
CA ALA A 131 -4.22 -21.36 5.41
C ALA A 131 -2.84 -20.85 5.84
N ASN A 132 -1.87 -20.83 4.92
CA ASN A 132 -0.55 -20.27 5.20
C ASN A 132 -0.42 -18.92 4.50
N PHE A 133 0.13 -17.94 5.21
CA PHE A 133 0.43 -16.62 4.66
C PHE A 133 1.91 -16.29 4.89
N LEU A 134 2.49 -15.59 3.92
CA LEU A 134 3.83 -15.04 3.99
C LEU A 134 3.75 -13.53 3.87
N TYR A 135 4.27 -12.83 4.88
CA TYR A 135 4.43 -11.39 4.86
C TYR A 135 5.88 -11.08 4.54
N ARG A 136 6.12 -10.22 3.56
CA ARG A 136 7.43 -9.68 3.22
C ARG A 136 7.43 -8.18 3.45
N LEU A 137 8.16 -7.76 4.47
CA LEU A 137 8.25 -6.36 4.87
C LEU A 137 9.59 -5.79 4.42
N ARG A 138 9.56 -4.64 3.75
CA ARG A 138 10.75 -3.87 3.38
C ARG A 138 10.48 -2.38 3.49
N ILE A 139 11.54 -1.57 3.53
CA ILE A 139 11.46 -0.11 3.57
C ILE A 139 12.01 0.46 2.26
N THR A 140 11.28 1.40 1.66
CA THR A 140 11.69 2.05 0.40
C THR A 140 11.34 3.53 0.48
N GLY A 141 12.35 4.40 0.49
CA GLY A 141 12.14 5.82 0.81
C GLY A 141 11.46 5.96 2.17
N LYS A 142 10.33 6.67 2.21
CA LYS A 142 9.50 6.87 3.42
C LYS A 142 8.37 5.84 3.59
N THR A 143 8.37 4.79 2.78
CA THR A 143 7.26 3.84 2.69
C THR A 143 7.65 2.48 3.24
N LEU A 144 6.94 2.01 4.28
CA LEU A 144 6.93 0.60 4.61
C LEU A 144 6.07 -0.14 3.58
N VAL A 145 6.65 -1.17 2.99
CA VAL A 145 6.00 -2.04 2.02
C VAL A 145 5.79 -3.40 2.66
N VAL A 146 4.55 -3.85 2.71
CA VAL A 146 4.15 -5.16 3.22
C VAL A 146 3.50 -5.95 2.09
N GLU A 147 4.25 -6.88 1.52
CA GLU A 147 3.72 -7.82 0.53
C GLU A 147 3.18 -9.06 1.23
N ILE A 148 1.99 -9.49 0.84
CA ILE A 148 1.26 -10.59 1.48
C ILE A 148 0.84 -11.57 0.39
N GLU A 149 1.23 -12.83 0.56
CA GLU A 149 0.83 -13.89 -0.36
C GLU A 149 0.40 -15.17 0.36
N GLY A 150 -0.44 -15.97 -0.32
CA GLY A 150 -0.80 -17.32 0.11
C GLY A 150 -2.30 -17.56 0.23
N GLY A 151 -2.72 -18.08 1.38
CA GLY A 151 -4.13 -18.32 1.70
C GLY A 151 -4.77 -19.53 1.01
N ASN A 152 -4.16 -20.09 -0.04
CA ASN A 152 -4.69 -21.24 -0.81
C ASN A 152 -6.17 -21.11 -1.19
N GLY A 153 -6.59 -19.91 -1.62
CA GLY A 153 -7.98 -19.59 -2.01
C GLY A 153 -8.94 -19.29 -0.85
N LYS A 154 -8.46 -19.33 0.40
CA LYS A 154 -9.26 -19.01 1.60
C LYS A 154 -9.30 -17.53 1.95
N GLY A 155 -8.31 -16.75 1.51
CA GLY A 155 -8.32 -15.30 1.71
C GLY A 155 -9.48 -14.66 0.96
N THR A 156 -10.34 -13.94 1.69
CA THR A 156 -11.53 -13.28 1.12
C THR A 156 -11.37 -11.77 1.00
N GLY A 157 -10.33 -11.21 1.60
CA GLY A 157 -10.05 -9.78 1.55
C GLY A 157 -8.97 -9.37 2.54
N LEU A 158 -8.65 -8.10 2.50
CA LEU A 158 -7.70 -7.43 3.37
C LEU A 158 -8.31 -6.11 3.80
N LYS A 159 -8.36 -5.86 5.10
CA LYS A 159 -8.74 -4.55 5.67
C LYS A 159 -7.49 -3.82 6.13
N LEU A 160 -7.38 -2.54 5.79
CA LEU A 160 -6.23 -1.73 6.20
C LEU A 160 -6.35 -1.15 7.61
N GLY A 161 -7.47 -1.42 8.30
CA GLY A 161 -7.67 -1.03 9.68
C GLY A 161 -7.87 0.47 9.87
N GLN A 162 -7.76 0.88 11.12
CA GLN A 162 -7.88 2.26 11.57
C GLN A 162 -6.59 2.76 12.19
N VAL A 163 -6.43 4.09 12.21
CA VAL A 163 -5.32 4.72 12.92
C VAL A 163 -5.71 4.96 14.38
N SER A 164 -4.87 4.55 15.33
CA SER A 164 -5.01 4.89 16.74
C SER A 164 -3.73 5.53 17.29
N GLY A 165 -3.85 6.39 18.31
CA GLY A 165 -2.74 7.17 18.89
C GLY A 165 -2.41 8.50 18.17
N ALA A 166 -3.04 8.81 17.03
CA ALA A 166 -2.81 10.07 16.33
C ALA A 166 -3.29 11.29 17.13
N VAL A 167 -2.50 12.37 17.13
CA VAL A 167 -2.78 13.60 17.88
C VAL A 167 -3.39 14.66 16.96
N HIS A 168 -4.54 15.21 17.35
CA HIS A 168 -5.33 16.16 16.54
C HIS A 168 -5.54 15.73 15.07
N PRO A 169 -6.05 14.51 14.83
CA PRO A 169 -6.12 13.96 13.49
C PRO A 169 -7.14 14.71 12.61
N GLN A 170 -6.77 14.93 11.36
CA GLN A 170 -7.65 15.43 10.30
C GLN A 170 -7.53 14.54 9.07
N LEU A 171 -8.65 14.22 8.43
CA LEU A 171 -8.69 13.45 7.20
C LEU A 171 -8.84 14.37 5.99
N ILE A 172 -7.96 14.20 5.01
CA ILE A 172 -7.94 14.94 3.75
C ILE A 172 -8.37 13.98 2.64
N THR A 173 -9.44 14.33 1.95
CA THR A 173 -9.89 13.61 0.75
C THR A 173 -9.14 14.10 -0.48
N VAL A 174 -8.70 13.18 -1.34
CA VAL A 174 -8.07 13.48 -2.62
C VAL A 174 -9.09 13.22 -3.75
N PRO A 175 -9.70 14.26 -4.35
CA PRO A 175 -10.90 14.08 -5.17
C PRO A 175 -10.73 13.20 -6.41
N TYR A 176 -9.53 13.08 -6.96
CA TYR A 176 -9.26 12.25 -8.14
C TYR A 176 -8.92 10.80 -7.81
N LEU A 177 -8.76 10.46 -6.53
CA LEU A 177 -8.36 9.14 -6.07
C LEU A 177 -9.58 8.45 -5.45
N ASN A 178 -10.58 8.09 -6.27
CA ASN A 178 -11.78 7.40 -5.80
C ASN A 178 -11.69 5.88 -6.03
N LEU A 179 -12.26 5.10 -5.10
CA LEU A 179 -12.44 3.65 -5.21
C LEU A 179 -13.95 3.39 -5.21
N GLY A 180 -14.54 3.34 -6.41
CA GLY A 180 -15.99 3.31 -6.58
C GLY A 180 -16.62 4.67 -6.24
N GLU A 181 -17.59 4.66 -5.33
CA GLU A 181 -18.31 5.88 -4.89
C GLU A 181 -17.64 6.59 -3.71
N ASN A 182 -16.62 5.96 -3.09
CA ASN A 182 -15.92 6.44 -1.91
C ASN A 182 -14.46 6.81 -2.21
N TYR A 183 -13.78 7.39 -1.23
CA TYR A 183 -12.41 7.88 -1.37
C TYR A 183 -11.52 7.36 -0.23
N PRO A 184 -10.29 6.90 -0.49
CA PRO A 184 -9.25 6.91 0.51
C PRO A 184 -8.97 8.33 1.02
N HIS A 185 -8.44 8.40 2.23
CA HIS A 185 -8.11 9.62 2.95
C HIS A 185 -6.63 9.63 3.30
N ILE A 186 -6.07 10.83 3.34
CA ILE A 186 -4.74 11.09 3.89
C ILE A 186 -4.93 11.64 5.31
N LEU A 187 -4.26 11.05 6.28
CA LEU A 187 -4.22 11.62 7.63
C LEU A 187 -3.28 12.81 7.63
N CYS A 188 -3.68 13.89 8.29
CA CYS A 188 -2.83 14.98 8.75
C CYS A 188 -2.88 14.99 10.29
N SER A 189 -1.73 14.87 10.94
CA SER A 189 -1.62 14.86 12.40
C SER A 189 -0.27 15.45 12.79
N SER A 190 -0.24 16.34 13.79
CA SER A 190 0.98 16.87 14.42
C SER A 190 2.17 17.18 13.47
N GLY A 191 1.89 17.77 12.30
CA GLY A 191 2.92 18.19 11.34
C GLY A 191 3.42 17.10 10.38
N TYR A 192 2.77 15.93 10.34
CA TYR A 192 3.01 14.89 9.34
C TYR A 192 1.71 14.48 8.64
N PHE A 193 1.89 13.85 7.50
CA PHE A 193 0.87 13.18 6.72
C PHE A 193 1.13 11.67 6.71
N LEU A 194 0.06 10.88 6.69
CA LEU A 194 0.13 9.43 6.60
C LEU A 194 -0.87 8.93 5.54
N SER A 195 -0.41 8.03 4.69
CA SER A 195 -1.23 7.33 3.72
C SER A 195 -1.08 5.82 3.85
N SER A 196 -2.18 5.11 3.58
CA SER A 196 -2.26 3.66 3.61
C SER A 196 -2.99 3.18 2.35
N PHE A 197 -2.28 2.47 1.49
CA PHE A 197 -2.78 2.06 0.18
C PHE A 197 -2.49 0.60 -0.14
N ILE A 198 -3.38 0.00 -0.94
CA ILE A 198 -3.08 -1.23 -1.68
C ILE A 198 -2.53 -0.84 -3.05
N ASP A 199 -1.38 -1.40 -3.42
CA ASP A 199 -0.80 -1.23 -4.75
C ASP A 199 -1.68 -1.90 -5.81
N TRP A 200 -2.48 -1.11 -6.53
CA TRP A 200 -3.38 -1.62 -7.57
C TRP A 200 -2.63 -2.26 -8.76
N HIS A 201 -1.33 -2.01 -8.91
CA HIS A 201 -0.51 -2.67 -9.94
C HIS A 201 -0.03 -4.06 -9.49
N HIS A 202 -0.13 -4.38 -8.21
CA HIS A 202 0.29 -5.66 -7.62
C HIS A 202 -0.88 -6.49 -7.08
N SER A 203 -2.05 -5.89 -6.87
CA SER A 203 -3.20 -6.56 -6.26
C SER A 203 -3.79 -7.67 -7.15
N GLY A 204 -4.03 -8.84 -6.55
CA GLY A 204 -4.79 -9.95 -7.13
C GLY A 204 -6.29 -9.90 -6.85
N SER A 205 -6.75 -8.85 -6.16
CA SER A 205 -8.13 -8.71 -5.67
C SER A 205 -9.16 -8.52 -6.77
N THR A 206 -10.43 -8.78 -6.43
CA THR A 206 -11.57 -8.50 -7.31
C THR A 206 -11.94 -7.02 -7.28
N ALA A 207 -11.85 -6.39 -6.11
CA ALA A 207 -12.18 -4.99 -5.94
C ALA A 207 -11.41 -4.38 -4.78
N LEU A 208 -10.93 -3.15 -4.98
CA LEU A 208 -10.45 -2.26 -3.93
C LEU A 208 -11.62 -1.50 -3.32
N GLN A 209 -11.51 -1.17 -2.03
CA GLN A 209 -12.59 -0.57 -1.25
C GLN A 209 -12.09 0.66 -0.51
N ALA A 210 -12.92 1.70 -0.48
CA ALA A 210 -12.72 2.86 0.37
C ALA A 210 -13.88 2.98 1.39
N PRO A 211 -13.59 3.44 2.63
CA PRO A 211 -14.62 3.68 3.62
C PRO A 211 -15.53 4.82 3.18
N THR A 212 -16.77 4.82 3.65
CA THR A 212 -17.59 6.03 3.57
C THR A 212 -16.95 7.16 4.37
N THR A 213 -17.26 8.42 4.05
CA THR A 213 -16.75 9.57 4.82
C THR A 213 -17.15 9.51 6.30
N GLU A 214 -18.36 9.02 6.59
CA GLU A 214 -18.84 8.84 7.97
C GLU A 214 -18.02 7.78 8.72
N GLU A 215 -17.79 6.61 8.12
CA GLU A 215 -16.95 5.56 8.70
C GLU A 215 -15.50 6.01 8.88
N ALA A 216 -14.94 6.68 7.87
CA ALA A 216 -13.59 7.21 7.90
C ALA A 216 -13.40 8.16 9.08
N GLN A 217 -14.33 9.10 9.30
CA GLN A 217 -14.27 10.04 10.42
C GLN A 217 -14.50 9.38 11.78
N ARG A 218 -15.43 8.42 11.86
CA ARG A 218 -15.78 7.74 13.10
C ARG A 218 -14.66 6.83 13.60
N LEU A 219 -14.00 6.13 12.69
CA LEU A 219 -12.97 5.13 13.00
C LEU A 219 -11.55 5.62 12.73
N LEU A 220 -11.36 6.78 12.10
CA LEU A 220 -10.06 7.22 11.58
C LEU A 220 -9.44 6.23 10.57
N GLN A 221 -10.27 5.76 9.63
CA GLN A 221 -9.84 4.86 8.56
C GLN A 221 -9.36 5.62 7.33
N LEU A 222 -8.16 5.28 6.85
CA LEU A 222 -7.57 5.90 5.67
C LEU A 222 -8.01 5.20 4.39
N ASN A 223 -8.21 3.88 4.41
CA ASN A 223 -8.54 3.08 3.24
C ASN A 223 -9.23 1.79 3.68
N GLY A 224 -10.11 1.23 2.84
CA GLY A 224 -10.90 0.04 3.16
C GLY A 224 -10.18 -1.26 2.83
N GLY A 225 -9.15 -1.22 1.96
CA GLY A 225 -8.40 -2.38 1.52
C GLY A 225 -9.00 -3.06 0.29
N CYS A 226 -9.18 -4.38 0.31
CA CYS A 226 -9.62 -5.14 -0.87
C CYS A 226 -10.49 -6.36 -0.53
N SER A 227 -11.13 -6.92 -1.57
CA SER A 227 -11.96 -8.12 -1.48
C SER A 227 -11.72 -9.10 -2.63
N TYR A 228 -11.90 -10.38 -2.34
CA TYR A 228 -11.75 -11.50 -3.27
C TYR A 228 -13.09 -12.25 -3.40
N ALA A 229 -13.72 -12.12 -4.56
CA ALA A 229 -14.90 -12.89 -4.91
C ALA A 229 -14.51 -14.29 -5.42
N SER A 230 -15.37 -15.28 -5.17
CA SER A 230 -15.26 -16.58 -5.81
C SER A 230 -15.56 -16.45 -7.31
N GLN A 231 -14.76 -17.11 -8.12
CA GLN A 231 -14.95 -17.27 -9.55
C GLN A 231 -16.12 -18.25 -9.83
N ALA A 232 -16.49 -18.37 -11.11
CA ALA A 232 -17.57 -19.26 -11.55
C ALA A 232 -17.34 -20.75 -11.22
N ASP A 233 -16.07 -21.16 -11.04
CA ASP A 233 -15.70 -22.52 -10.63
C ASP A 233 -15.68 -22.71 -9.10
N GLY A 234 -16.07 -21.68 -8.33
CA GLY A 234 -16.10 -21.67 -6.88
C GLY A 234 -14.75 -21.35 -6.22
N LYS A 235 -13.65 -21.21 -6.98
CA LYS A 235 -12.33 -20.90 -6.44
C LYS A 235 -12.09 -19.40 -6.41
N ARG A 236 -11.14 -18.94 -5.57
CA ARG A 236 -10.66 -17.55 -5.59
C ARG A 236 -9.30 -17.46 -6.28
N ASN A 237 -8.94 -16.26 -6.71
CA ASN A 237 -7.57 -15.93 -7.08
C ASN A 237 -6.61 -16.25 -5.91
N GLY A 238 -5.35 -16.53 -6.24
CA GLY A 238 -4.30 -16.57 -5.22
C GLY A 238 -4.25 -15.23 -4.49
N PHE A 239 -4.19 -15.26 -3.16
CA PHE A 239 -4.11 -14.03 -2.37
C PHE A 239 -2.75 -13.41 -2.59
N GLN A 240 -2.72 -12.20 -3.13
CA GLN A 240 -1.51 -11.44 -3.44
C GLN A 240 -1.81 -9.96 -3.29
N GLU A 241 -1.22 -9.33 -2.28
CA GLU A 241 -1.41 -7.91 -2.00
C GLU A 241 -0.07 -7.24 -1.68
N ARG A 242 -0.01 -5.94 -1.93
CA ARG A 242 1.08 -5.08 -1.46
C ARG A 242 0.47 -3.88 -0.77
N TRP A 243 0.58 -3.85 0.54
CA TRP A 243 0.21 -2.71 1.37
C TRP A 243 1.39 -1.75 1.45
N MET A 244 1.10 -0.47 1.21
CA MET A 244 2.05 0.63 1.23
C MET A 244 1.61 1.61 2.31
N LEU A 245 2.44 1.76 3.35
CA LEU A 245 2.23 2.71 4.43
C LEU A 245 3.31 3.79 4.34
N THR A 246 2.92 5.04 4.05
CA THR A 246 3.86 6.14 3.83
C THR A 246 3.59 7.28 4.78
N ALA A 247 4.63 7.74 5.48
CA ALA A 247 4.55 8.92 6.33
C ALA A 247 5.51 10.00 5.81
N SER A 248 5.10 11.26 5.80
CA SER A 248 6.00 12.38 5.48
C SER A 248 5.52 13.68 6.09
N THR A 249 6.43 14.64 6.27
CA THR A 249 6.08 16.04 6.57
C THR A 249 5.59 16.81 5.33
N GLN A 250 5.71 16.23 4.14
CA GLN A 250 5.25 16.79 2.87
C GLN A 250 4.06 16.01 2.33
N PHE A 251 3.00 16.72 1.92
CA PHE A 251 1.75 16.11 1.50
C PHE A 251 1.87 15.36 0.16
N ASP A 252 2.63 15.90 -0.78
CA ASP A 252 2.84 15.30 -2.10
C ASP A 252 3.61 13.97 -2.04
N GLU A 253 4.46 13.79 -1.03
CA GLU A 253 5.23 12.56 -0.81
C GLU A 253 4.42 11.41 -0.19
N VAL A 254 3.16 11.63 0.19
CA VAL A 254 2.26 10.56 0.65
C VAL A 254 1.20 10.19 -0.39
N LEU A 255 1.18 10.88 -1.54
CA LEU A 255 0.29 10.57 -2.64
C LEU A 255 0.87 9.45 -3.51
N PRO A 256 0.03 8.53 -4.02
CA PRO A 256 0.51 7.47 -4.88
C PRO A 256 0.92 8.03 -6.25
N THR A 257 2.02 7.53 -6.80
CA THR A 257 2.41 7.91 -8.17
C THR A 257 1.44 7.29 -9.17
N LEU A 258 0.84 8.12 -10.02
CA LEU A 258 0.03 7.67 -11.14
C LEU A 258 0.93 7.41 -12.34
N SER A 259 1.00 6.14 -12.77
CA SER A 259 1.76 5.76 -13.95
C SER A 259 1.12 6.38 -15.20
N ILE A 260 1.74 7.43 -15.74
CA ILE A 260 1.32 8.01 -17.02
C ILE A 260 1.80 7.09 -18.14
N PRO A 261 0.91 6.50 -18.95
CA PRO A 261 1.33 5.71 -20.10
C PRO A 261 2.21 6.57 -21.01
N ARG A 262 3.39 6.08 -21.40
CA ARG A 262 4.24 6.78 -22.38
C ARG A 262 3.58 6.65 -23.75
N THR A 263 2.67 7.56 -24.07
CA THR A 263 1.97 7.61 -25.37
C THR A 263 2.84 8.19 -26.49
N GLY A 264 4.01 8.73 -26.16
CA GLY A 264 4.87 9.45 -27.11
C GLY A 264 4.29 10.81 -27.56
N GLN A 265 3.17 11.24 -26.97
CA GLN A 265 2.47 12.49 -27.30
C GLN A 265 2.50 13.49 -26.14
N THR A 266 3.44 13.33 -25.20
CA THR A 266 3.51 14.15 -23.97
C THR A 266 3.57 15.65 -24.29
N ASP A 267 4.36 16.04 -25.30
CA ASP A 267 4.48 17.44 -25.71
C ASP A 267 3.16 17.99 -26.28
N THR A 268 2.43 17.16 -27.05
CA THR A 268 1.13 17.54 -27.61
C THR A 268 0.05 17.63 -26.52
N LEU A 269 0.03 16.70 -25.57
CA LEU A 269 -0.95 16.67 -24.48
C LEU A 269 -0.72 17.78 -23.44
N ALA A 270 0.54 18.23 -23.26
CA ALA A 270 0.86 19.36 -22.40
C ALA A 270 0.14 20.65 -22.84
N GLU A 271 -0.06 20.86 -24.14
CA GLU A 271 -0.80 22.01 -24.68
C GLU A 271 -2.32 21.96 -24.38
N TYR A 272 -2.86 20.78 -24.09
CA TYR A 272 -4.28 20.57 -23.77
C TYR A 272 -4.55 20.38 -22.28
N THR A 273 -3.49 20.35 -21.45
CA THR A 273 -3.63 20.17 -20.01
C THR A 273 -3.76 21.53 -19.33
N TRP A 274 -4.97 21.87 -18.91
CA TRP A 274 -5.24 23.09 -18.17
C TRP A 274 -4.71 22.99 -16.73
N TYR A 275 -3.57 23.63 -16.45
CA TYR A 275 -3.09 23.87 -15.07
C TYR A 275 -3.56 25.25 -14.60
N ASN A 276 -4.47 25.29 -13.62
CA ASN A 276 -4.74 26.52 -12.87
C ASN A 276 -4.22 26.35 -11.44
N ILE A 277 -2.93 26.60 -11.25
CA ILE A 277 -2.38 26.88 -9.93
C ILE A 277 -1.97 28.35 -9.96
N PRO A 278 -2.75 29.26 -9.35
CA PRO A 278 -2.28 30.63 -9.20
C PRO A 278 -1.01 30.58 -8.34
N HIS A 279 0.08 31.11 -8.89
CA HIS A 279 1.31 31.38 -8.15
C HIS A 279 0.95 32.30 -6.97
N ILE A 280 0.92 31.77 -5.75
CA ILE A 280 0.96 32.61 -4.56
C ILE A 280 2.41 33.09 -4.48
N LYS A 281 2.64 34.37 -4.81
CA LYS A 281 3.91 35.01 -4.52
C LYS A 281 4.09 34.98 -3.00
N ALA A 282 5.26 34.57 -2.53
CA ALA A 282 5.65 34.81 -1.15
C ALA A 282 5.50 36.33 -0.89
N SER A 283 4.56 36.71 -0.04
CA SER A 283 4.58 38.06 0.52
C SER A 283 5.70 38.08 1.54
N GLU A 284 6.72 38.89 1.29
CA GLU A 284 7.51 39.46 2.38
C GLU A 284 6.52 40.11 3.36
N GLU A 285 6.74 39.90 4.65
CA GLU A 285 5.96 40.37 5.80
C GLU A 285 4.93 39.39 6.38
N SER A 286 5.43 38.54 7.28
CA SER A 286 4.69 38.13 8.48
C SER A 286 5.63 38.20 9.69
N TYR A 287 6.07 39.42 10.00
CA TYR A 287 6.49 39.81 11.33
C TYR A 287 5.53 40.90 11.81
N VAL A 288 4.47 40.51 12.51
CA VAL A 288 3.95 41.19 13.71
C VAL A 288 3.31 40.14 14.61
#